data_AF-R7VTY9-F1
#
_entry.id   AF-R7VTY9-F1
#
_cell.length_a   1.000
_cell.length_b   1.000
_cell.length_c   1.000
_cell.angle_alpha   90.00
_cell.angle_beta   90.00
_cell.angle_gamma   90.00
#
_symmetry.space_group_name_H-M   'P 1'
#
loop_
_entity.id
_entity.type
_entity.pdbx_description
1 polymer ?
#
loop_
_entity_poly.entity_id
_entity_poly.type
_entity_poly.pdbx_seq_one_letter_code
_entity_poly.pdbx_strand_id
1 'polypeptide(L)' 'MEHRFFSGVNWLDVVQRKLVPPFKPQVTSEIDTRYFDDEFTAQSITITPPDHYATSGSPELDQRTHFPQFSYSASIRD' A
#
# COMPACT_ATOMS: atom_id res chain seq x y z
N MET A 1 17.77 18.73 -6.63
CA MET A 1 18.52 17.97 -5.60
C MET A 1 19.76 18.73 -5.07
N GLU A 2 19.86 20.05 -5.34
CA GLU A 2 21.06 20.86 -5.07
C GLU A 2 20.93 21.78 -3.84
N HIS A 3 19.82 21.69 -3.11
CA HIS A 3 19.65 22.50 -1.91
C HIS A 3 20.73 22.14 -0.88
N ARG A 4 21.35 23.16 -0.25
CA ARG A 4 22.50 23.01 0.66
C ARG A 4 22.27 21.99 1.78
N PHE A 5 21.02 21.83 2.23
CA PHE A 5 20.63 20.82 3.20
C PHE A 5 21.06 19.39 2.83
N PHE A 6 21.12 19.06 1.52
CA PHE A 6 21.45 17.73 1.01
C PHE A 6 22.87 17.63 0.44
N SER A 7 23.78 18.55 0.78
CA SER A 7 25.13 18.61 0.18
C SER A 7 25.95 17.31 0.31
N GLY A 8 25.69 16.50 1.35
CA GLY A 8 26.36 15.21 1.56
C GLY A 8 25.62 14.00 0.97
N VAL A 9 24.49 14.20 0.29
CA VAL A 9 23.65 13.10 -0.21
C VAL A 9 24.06 12.72 -1.63
N ASN A 10 24.54 11.47 -1.79
CA ASN A 10 24.63 10.86 -3.11
C ASN A 10 23.26 10.31 -3.53
N TRP A 11 22.60 11.01 -4.45
CA TRP A 11 21.26 10.65 -4.90
C TRP A 11 21.19 9.34 -5.70
N LEU A 12 22.29 8.93 -6.34
CA LEU A 12 22.35 7.62 -6.97
C LEU A 12 22.27 6.50 -5.91
N ASP A 13 22.96 6.68 -4.79
CA ASP A 13 22.94 5.72 -3.66
C ASP A 13 21.58 5.71 -2.95
N VAL A 14 20.86 6.85 -2.91
CA VAL A 14 19.48 6.92 -2.42
C VAL A 14 18.58 6.05 -3.28
N VAL A 15 18.58 6.24 -4.61
CA VAL A 15 17.72 5.49 -5.54
C VAL A 15 18.06 4.00 -5.54
N GLN A 16 19.33 3.67 -5.43
CA GLN A 16 19.82 2.28 -5.37
C GLN A 16 19.70 1.65 -3.97
N ARG A 17 19.09 2.35 -2.99
CA ARG A 17 18.91 1.87 -1.61
C ARG A 17 20.22 1.44 -0.93
N LYS A 18 21.33 2.11 -1.25
CA LYS A 18 22.67 1.82 -0.71
C LYS A 18 22.97 2.55 0.60
N LEU A 19 22.30 3.68 0.85
CA LEU A 19 22.44 4.40 2.11
C LEU A 19 21.80 3.58 3.23
N VAL A 20 22.52 3.43 4.36
CA VAL A 20 21.99 2.76 5.54
C VAL A 20 20.91 3.64 6.17
N PRO A 21 19.66 3.16 6.34
CA PRO A 21 18.63 3.93 7.04
C PRO A 21 19.05 4.16 8.50
N PRO A 22 18.78 5.35 9.07
CA PRO A 22 19.14 5.66 10.46
C PRO A 22 18.33 4.84 11.47
N PHE A 23 17.18 4.30 11.05
CA PHE A 23 16.33 3.42 11.85
C PHE A 23 16.07 2.13 11.08
N LYS A 24 16.31 0.99 11.75
CA LYS A 24 15.96 -0.34 11.27
C LYS A 24 14.85 -0.91 12.15
N PRO A 25 13.62 -1.07 11.63
CA PRO A 25 12.52 -1.70 12.35
C PRO A 25 12.93 -3.11 12.82
N GLN A 26 12.60 -3.43 14.07
CA GLN A 26 12.84 -4.73 14.66
C GLN A 26 11.64 -5.63 14.41
N VAL A 27 11.64 -6.35 13.29
CA VAL A 27 10.61 -7.34 12.96
C VAL A 27 11.07 -8.74 13.35
N THR A 28 10.14 -9.54 13.86
CA THR A 28 10.41 -10.91 14.36
C THR A 28 10.01 -12.00 13.38
N SER A 29 9.10 -11.70 12.44
CA SER A 29 8.65 -12.62 11.39
C SER A 29 8.09 -11.85 10.20
N GLU A 30 7.79 -12.55 9.10
CA GLU A 30 7.17 -11.98 7.90
C GLU A 30 5.75 -11.45 8.13
N ILE A 31 5.08 -11.91 9.20
CA ILE A 31 3.72 -11.53 9.57
C ILE A 31 3.67 -10.63 10.82
N ASP A 32 4.81 -10.09 11.26
CA ASP A 32 4.88 -9.22 12.44
C ASP A 32 4.18 -7.87 12.18
N THR A 33 3.15 -7.58 12.99
CA THR A 33 2.33 -6.37 12.87
C THR A 33 2.66 -5.29 13.89
N ARG A 34 3.77 -5.37 14.64
CA ARG A 34 4.08 -4.48 15.78
C ARG A 34 4.22 -2.97 15.48
N TYR A 35 4.35 -2.61 14.20
CA TYR A 35 4.44 -1.22 13.75
C TYR A 35 3.12 -0.72 13.14
N PHE A 36 2.04 -1.50 13.28
CA PHE A 36 0.66 -1.12 13.00
C PHE A 36 -0.08 -0.93 14.33
N ASP A 37 -1.14 -0.11 14.34
CA ASP A 37 -1.93 0.14 15.54
C ASP A 37 -2.74 -1.11 15.95
N ASP A 38 -2.76 -1.40 17.23
CA ASP A 38 -3.53 -2.50 17.82
C ASP A 38 -5.04 -2.31 17.65
N GLU A 39 -5.51 -1.06 17.50
CA GLU A 39 -6.91 -0.76 17.18
C GLU A 39 -7.39 -1.53 15.94
N PHE A 40 -6.51 -1.77 14.97
CA PHE A 40 -6.82 -2.49 13.74
C PHE A 40 -6.38 -3.96 13.77
N THR A 41 -5.18 -4.25 14.28
CA THR A 41 -4.62 -5.61 14.20
C THR A 41 -5.29 -6.59 15.16
N ALA A 42 -5.97 -6.10 16.20
CA ALA A 42 -6.77 -6.90 17.13
C ALA A 42 -8.20 -7.21 16.60
N GLN A 43 -8.63 -6.58 15.50
CA GLN A 43 -9.96 -6.82 14.94
C GLN A 43 -10.04 -8.18 14.23
N SER A 44 -11.25 -8.74 14.18
CA SER A 44 -11.51 -9.94 13.39
C SER A 44 -11.47 -9.63 11.90
N ILE A 45 -10.74 -10.44 11.14
CA ILE A 45 -10.66 -10.30 9.68
C ILE A 45 -12.00 -10.74 9.08
N THR A 46 -12.79 -9.78 8.63
CA THR A 46 -14.06 -10.04 7.93
C THR A 46 -14.21 -9.09 6.75
N ILE A 47 -14.73 -9.60 5.64
CA ILE A 47 -15.14 -8.76 4.51
C ILE A 47 -16.57 -8.36 4.76
N THR A 48 -16.80 -7.08 5.05
CA THR A 48 -18.16 -6.54 5.19
C THR A 48 -18.89 -6.66 3.86
N PRO A 49 -20.02 -7.39 3.79
CA PRO A 49 -20.83 -7.45 2.58
C PRO A 49 -21.32 -6.05 2.18
N PRO A 50 -21.42 -5.74 0.87
CA PRO A 50 -21.96 -4.47 0.43
C PRO A 50 -23.44 -4.33 0.83
N ASP A 51 -23.90 -3.10 1.07
CA ASP A 51 -25.29 -2.80 1.40
C ASP A 51 -26.24 -3.27 0.29
N HIS A 52 -27.34 -3.93 0.67
CA HIS A 52 -28.33 -4.48 -0.27
C HIS A 52 -28.96 -3.43 -1.22
N TYR A 53 -28.95 -2.15 -0.84
CA TYR A 53 -29.44 -1.04 -1.68
C TYR A 53 -28.53 -0.73 -2.87
N ALA A 54 -27.26 -1.16 -2.85
CA ALA A 54 -26.35 -1.04 -3.99
C ALA A 54 -26.53 -2.18 -5.01
N THR A 55 -27.23 -3.27 -4.66
CA THR A 55 -27.42 -4.44 -5.53
C THR A 55 -28.83 -4.51 -6.13
N SER A 56 -29.78 -3.67 -5.68
CA SER A 56 -31.12 -3.60 -6.26
C SER A 56 -31.15 -2.84 -7.58
N GLY A 57 -30.50 -3.42 -8.61
CA GLY A 57 -30.94 -3.41 -10.01
C GLY A 57 -31.38 -2.10 -10.66
N SER A 58 -30.77 -0.95 -10.37
CA SER A 58 -30.91 0.20 -11.27
C SER A 58 -29.96 0.03 -12.45
N PRO A 59 -30.45 0.03 -13.71
CA PRO A 59 -29.59 -0.13 -14.89
C PRO A 59 -28.56 1.01 -15.07
N GLU A 60 -28.68 2.09 -14.30
CA GLU A 60 -27.67 3.16 -14.22
C GLU A 60 -26.44 2.80 -13.38
N LEU A 61 -26.53 1.82 -12.47
CA LEU A 61 -25.41 1.45 -11.60
C LEU A 61 -24.38 0.54 -12.31
N ASP A 62 -24.84 -0.33 -13.21
CA ASP A 62 -23.97 -1.20 -14.01
C ASP A 62 -23.05 -0.44 -14.97
N GLN A 63 -23.40 0.81 -15.33
CA GLN A 63 -22.50 1.71 -16.07
C GLN A 63 -21.48 2.41 -15.16
N ARG A 64 -21.74 2.53 -13.85
CA ARG A 64 -20.81 3.10 -12.86
C ARG A 64 -19.82 2.08 -12.28
N THR A 65 -20.10 0.78 -12.40
CA THR A 65 -19.24 -0.30 -11.85
C THR A 65 -18.04 -0.62 -12.75
N HIS A 66 -17.99 -0.08 -13.96
CA HIS A 66 -16.80 -0.20 -14.80
C HIS A 66 -15.75 0.83 -14.38
N PHE A 67 -14.77 0.37 -13.59
CA PHE A 67 -13.59 1.16 -13.23
C PHE A 67 -12.47 0.89 -14.24
N PRO A 68 -12.25 1.79 -15.23
CA PRO A 68 -11.18 1.59 -16.21
C PRO A 68 -9.82 1.52 -15.50
N GLN A 69 -8.95 0.63 -15.98
CA GLN A 69 -7.61 0.40 -15.41
C GLN A 69 -7.59 -0.13 -13.96
N PHE A 70 -8.69 -0.68 -13.44
CA PHE A 70 -8.76 -1.25 -12.09
C PHE A 70 -8.02 -2.58 -11.95
N SER A 71 -8.24 -3.49 -12.90
CA SER A 71 -7.59 -4.79 -12.90
C SER A 71 -6.14 -4.66 -13.36
N TYR A 72 -5.21 -4.90 -12.45
CA TYR A 72 -3.77 -4.88 -12.71
C TYR A 72 -3.12 -6.17 -12.23
N SER A 73 -2.20 -6.71 -13.04
CA SER A 73 -1.29 -7.77 -12.62
C SER A 73 0.09 -7.39 -13.12
N ALA A 74 1.05 -7.27 -12.19
CA ALA A 74 2.41 -6.90 -12.54
C ALA A 74 3.02 -7.98 -13.43
N SER A 75 3.64 -7.59 -14.55
CA SER A 75 4.52 -8.50 -15.28
C SER A 75 5.67 -8.88 -14.37
N ILE A 76 5.79 -10.17 -14.06
CA ILE A 76 6.96 -10.70 -13.36
C ILE A 76 8.15 -10.48 -14.29
N ARG A 77 9.14 -9.71 -13.83
CA ARG A 77 10.46 -9.67 -14.48
C ARG A 77 11.24 -10.83 -13.86
N ASP A 78 11.57 -11.82 -14.68
CA ASP A 78 12.56 -12.85 -14.34
C ASP A 78 13.93 -12.22 -14.03
#